data_AF-A0A090MMS8-F1
#
_entry.id   AF-A0A090MMS8-F1
#
_cell.length_a   1.000
_cell.length_b   1.000
_cell.length_c   1.000
_cell.angle_alpha   90.00
_cell.angle_beta   90.00
_cell.angle_gamma   90.00
#
_symmetry.space_group_name_H-M   'P 1'
#
loop_
_entity.id
_entity.type
_entity.pdbx_description
1 polymer ?
#
loop_
_entity_poly.entity_id
_entity_poly.type
_entity_poly.pdbx_seq_one_letter_code
_entity_poly.pdbx_strand_id
1 'polypeptide(L)'
;MIAVLREANIPPYHRVAKSTIIYRLTDAQLAAATEAFNKPENLRLRERWYAPDQPEINANDPESVQFIQAIGADPAVVLAPE
;
A
#
# COMPACT_ATOMS: atom_id res chain seq x y z
N MET A 1 -10.58 -2.56 21.50
CA MET A 1 -11.40 -2.49 20.27
C MET A 1 -10.53 -2.36 19.01
N ILE A 2 -9.63 -1.38 18.89
CA ILE A 2 -8.75 -1.20 17.72
C ILE A 2 -7.84 -2.42 17.44
N ALA A 3 -7.22 -3.01 18.46
CA ALA A 3 -6.34 -4.18 18.29
C ALA A 3 -7.10 -5.41 17.75
N VAL A 4 -8.33 -5.64 18.21
CA VAL A 4 -9.19 -6.75 17.77
C VAL A 4 -9.58 -6.61 16.30
N LEU A 5 -9.89 -5.38 15.85
CA LEU A 5 -10.22 -5.12 14.44
C LEU A 5 -9.01 -5.34 13.52
N ARG A 6 -7.81 -4.97 13.98
CA ARG A 6 -6.55 -5.19 13.25
C ARG A 6 -6.19 -6.68 13.15
N GLU A 7 -6.35 -7.44 14.24
CA GLU A 7 -6.12 -8.89 14.23
C GLU A 7 -7.13 -9.63 13.35
N ALA A 8 -8.39 -9.17 13.32
CA ALA A 8 -9.44 -9.75 12.51
C ALA A 8 -9.42 -9.30 11.02
N ASN A 9 -8.48 -8.43 10.63
CA ASN A 9 -8.36 -7.88 9.29
C ASN A 9 -9.63 -7.16 8.79
N ILE A 10 -10.34 -6.46 9.68
CA ILE A 10 -11.64 -5.83 9.39
C ILE A 10 -11.45 -4.32 9.16
N PRO A 11 -12.11 -3.73 8.15
CA PRO A 11 -12.13 -2.28 7.97
C PRO A 11 -12.46 -1.51 9.26
N PRO A 12 -11.79 -0.37 9.50
CA PRO A 12 -10.80 0.28 8.64
C PRO A 12 -9.36 -0.28 8.81
N TYR A 13 -9.17 -1.33 9.60
CA TYR A 13 -7.87 -1.87 9.98
C TYR A 13 -7.63 -3.24 9.33
N HIS A 14 -7.43 -3.22 8.02
CA HIS A 14 -7.07 -4.41 7.27
C HIS A 14 -5.72 -4.26 6.58
N ARG A 15 -5.20 -5.38 6.14
CA ARG A 15 -4.00 -5.54 5.35
C ARG A 15 -4.40 -5.98 3.95
N VAL A 16 -3.65 -5.51 2.97
CA VAL A 16 -3.84 -5.85 1.56
C VAL A 16 -2.54 -6.40 1.03
N ALA A 17 -2.60 -7.52 0.31
CA ALA A 17 -1.44 -8.13 -0.30
C ALA A 17 -0.82 -7.18 -1.35
N LYS A 18 0.51 -7.11 -1.38
CA LYS A 18 1.26 -6.31 -2.37
C LYS A 18 0.92 -6.74 -3.80
N SER A 19 0.72 -8.03 -4.04
CA SER A 19 0.27 -8.58 -5.32
C SER A 19 -1.11 -8.06 -5.74
N THR A 20 -2.06 -8.00 -4.80
CA THR A 20 -3.40 -7.46 -5.04
C THR A 20 -3.35 -5.99 -5.39
N ILE A 21 -2.50 -5.22 -4.71
CA ILE A 21 -2.26 -3.82 -5.05
C ILE A 21 -1.71 -3.68 -6.46
N ILE A 22 -0.67 -4.43 -6.82
CA ILE A 22 -0.08 -4.41 -8.16
C ILE A 22 -1.13 -4.74 -9.23
N TYR A 23 -1.98 -5.74 -8.98
CA TYR A 23 -3.06 -6.13 -9.90
C TYR A 23 -4.12 -5.02 -10.10
N ARG A 24 -4.35 -4.17 -9.09
CA ARG A 24 -5.32 -3.07 -9.15
C ARG A 24 -4.76 -1.79 -9.77
N LEU A 25 -3.44 -1.67 -9.92
CA LEU A 25 -2.81 -0.52 -10.55
C LEU A 25 -2.83 -0.65 -12.07
N THR A 26 -2.96 0.47 -12.75
CA THR A 26 -2.69 0.57 -14.20
C THR A 26 -1.18 0.60 -14.46
N ASP A 27 -0.75 0.29 -15.69
CA ASP A 27 0.66 0.36 -16.08
C ASP A 27 1.28 1.75 -15.83
N ALA A 28 0.51 2.83 -16.06
CA ALA A 28 0.96 4.20 -15.81
C ALA A 28 1.19 4.45 -14.31
N GLN A 29 0.29 3.98 -13.44
CA GLN A 29 0.43 4.11 -11.99
C GLN A 29 1.58 3.24 -11.46
N LEU A 30 1.80 2.06 -12.03
CA LEU A 30 2.92 1.19 -11.67
C LEU A 30 4.28 1.81 -12.06
N ALA A 31 4.35 2.45 -13.23
CA ALA A 31 5.53 3.23 -13.63
C ALA A 31 5.78 4.40 -12.69
N ALA A 32 4.73 5.16 -12.34
CA ALA A 32 4.81 6.26 -11.38
C ALA A 32 5.27 5.79 -9.98
N ALA A 33 4.78 4.63 -9.52
CA ALA A 33 5.23 4.03 -8.27
C ALA A 33 6.71 3.66 -8.30
N THR A 34 7.18 3.07 -9.41
CA THR A 34 8.58 2.72 -9.60
C THR A 34 9.47 3.97 -9.57
N GLU A 35 9.06 5.06 -10.21
CA GLU A 35 9.76 6.34 -10.17
C GLU A 35 9.76 6.93 -8.75
N ALA A 36 8.60 6.94 -8.08
CA ALA A 36 8.45 7.47 -6.73
C ALA A 36 9.35 6.73 -5.72
N PHE A 37 9.48 5.41 -5.84
CA PHE A 37 10.39 4.63 -4.98
C PHE A 37 11.86 4.98 -5.17
N ASN A 38 12.27 5.50 -6.32
CA ASN A 38 13.65 5.91 -6.56
C ASN A 38 13.99 7.29 -5.97
N LYS A 39 13.01 8.01 -5.41
CA LYS A 39 13.24 9.32 -4.78
C LYS A 39 13.83 9.16 -3.37
N PRO A 40 14.84 9.96 -2.98
CA PRO A 40 15.51 9.84 -1.68
C PRO A 40 14.57 9.89 -0.47
N GLU A 41 13.50 10.70 -0.54
CA GLU A 41 12.49 10.84 0.50
C GLU A 41 11.65 9.57 0.74
N ASN A 42 11.59 8.66 -0.24
CA ASN A 42 10.79 7.42 -0.19
C ASN A 42 11.62 6.17 0.08
N LEU A 43 12.93 6.30 0.37
CA LEU A 43 13.81 5.12 0.53
C LEU A 43 13.31 4.16 1.60
N ARG A 44 12.84 4.65 2.75
CA ARG A 44 12.30 3.78 3.82
C ARG A 44 11.02 3.07 3.40
N LEU A 45 10.12 3.78 2.74
CA LEU A 45 8.89 3.21 2.21
C LEU A 45 9.21 2.13 1.17
N ARG A 46 10.21 2.36 0.31
CA ARG A 46 10.70 1.37 -0.67
C ARG A 46 11.22 0.11 0.02
N GLU A 47 12.08 0.23 1.03
CA GLU A 47 12.59 -0.95 1.75
C GLU A 47 11.46 -1.74 2.42
N ARG A 48 10.45 -1.07 3.01
CA ARG A 48 9.24 -1.73 3.53
C ARG A 48 8.44 -2.42 2.42
N TRP A 49 8.31 -1.80 1.26
CA TRP A 49 7.58 -2.34 0.12
C TRP A 49 8.25 -3.57 -0.47
N TYR A 50 9.58 -3.64 -0.50
CA TYR A 50 10.30 -4.80 -1.04
C TYR A 50 10.73 -5.83 0.01
N ALA A 51 10.46 -5.59 1.30
CA ALA A 51 10.68 -6.56 2.36
C ALA A 51 9.92 -7.89 2.07
N PRO A 52 10.62 -9.02 1.87
CA PRO A 52 10.01 -10.28 1.42
C PRO A 52 9.20 -10.99 2.52
N ASP A 53 9.51 -10.73 3.78
CA ASP A 53 8.82 -11.25 4.96
C ASP A 53 7.53 -10.50 5.30
N GLN A 54 7.25 -9.37 4.62
CA GLN A 54 6.04 -8.58 4.80
C GLN A 54 5.23 -8.50 3.49
N PRO A 55 4.53 -9.56 3.06
CA PRO A 55 3.83 -9.58 1.77
C PRO A 55 2.60 -8.68 1.70
N GLU A 56 2.15 -8.10 2.81
CA GLU A 56 0.96 -7.26 2.91
C GLU A 56 1.27 -5.94 3.60
N ILE A 57 0.58 -4.88 3.19
CA ILE A 57 0.66 -3.56 3.82
C ILE A 57 -0.61 -3.26 4.60
N ASN A 58 -0.51 -2.43 5.66
CA ASN A 58 -1.69 -1.93 6.36
C ASN A 58 -2.39 -0.88 5.50
N ALA A 59 -3.67 -1.09 5.18
CA ALA A 59 -4.45 -0.21 4.30
C ALA A 59 -4.65 1.20 4.86
N ASN A 60 -4.58 1.35 6.18
CA ASN A 60 -4.74 2.62 6.88
C ASN A 60 -3.41 3.29 7.27
N ASP A 61 -2.28 2.74 6.87
CA ASP A 61 -0.97 3.35 7.09
C ASP A 61 -0.89 4.69 6.35
N PRO A 62 -0.74 5.83 7.05
CA PRO A 62 -0.80 7.14 6.40
C PRO A 62 0.23 7.32 5.29
N GLU A 63 1.43 6.74 5.46
CA GLU A 63 2.50 6.78 4.46
C GLU A 63 2.10 6.01 3.19
N SER A 64 1.50 4.83 3.35
CA SER A 64 0.99 4.02 2.24
C SER A 64 -0.16 4.72 1.51
N VAL A 65 -1.12 5.31 2.24
CA VAL A 65 -2.24 6.05 1.64
C VAL A 65 -1.75 7.26 0.83
N GLN A 66 -0.83 8.04 1.39
CA GLN A 66 -0.24 9.20 0.71
C GLN A 66 0.54 8.79 -0.55
N PHE A 67 1.28 7.67 -0.48
CA PHE A 67 1.98 7.14 -1.65
C PHE A 67 1.02 6.75 -2.78
N ILE A 68 -0.06 6.02 -2.47
CA ILE A 68 -1.07 5.63 -3.46
C ILE A 68 -1.71 6.86 -4.12
N GLN A 69 -2.00 7.91 -3.34
CA GLN A 69 -2.51 9.17 -3.89
C GLN A 69 -1.48 9.86 -4.79
N ALA A 70 -0.20 9.88 -4.39
CA ALA A 70 0.87 10.53 -5.13
C ALA A 70 1.13 9.90 -6.51
N ILE A 71 0.87 8.60 -6.67
CA ILE A 71 0.97 7.90 -7.97
C ILE A 71 -0.31 8.03 -8.81
N GLY A 72 -1.29 8.81 -8.36
CA GLY A 72 -2.55 9.05 -9.07
C GLY A 72 -3.54 7.88 -9.00
N ALA A 73 -3.43 7.03 -7.99
CA ALA A 73 -4.37 5.94 -7.74
C ALA A 73 -5.35 6.30 -6.60
N ASP A 74 -6.53 5.68 -6.62
CA ASP A 74 -7.53 5.84 -5.55
C ASP A 74 -7.25 4.83 -4.42
N PRO A 75 -6.89 5.27 -3.20
CA PRO A 75 -6.67 4.37 -2.07
C PRO A 75 -7.91 3.56 -1.70
N ALA A 76 -9.12 4.09 -1.90
CA ALA A 76 -10.35 3.36 -1.59
C ALA A 76 -10.54 2.15 -2.51
N VAL A 77 -9.98 2.18 -3.72
CA VAL A 77 -10.01 1.06 -4.68
C VAL A 77 -8.80 0.15 -4.48
N VAL A 78 -7.60 0.72 -4.45
CA VAL A 78 -6.35 -0.06 -4.41
C VAL A 78 -6.18 -0.77 -3.07
N LEU A 79 -6.52 -0.08 -1.97
CA LEU A 79 -6.44 -0.61 -0.62
C LEU A 79 -7.78 -1.12 -0.12
N ALA A 80 -8.75 -1.42 -1.00
CA ALA A 80 -9.99 -2.08 -0.60
C ALA A 80 -9.70 -3.44 0.05
N PRO A 81 -10.52 -3.89 1.01
CA PRO A 81 -10.49 -5.27 1.49
C PRO A 81 -10.63 -6.29 0.34
N GLU A 82 -10.18 -7.51 0.58
CA GLU A 82 -10.44 -8.66 -0.31
C GLU A 82 -11.81 -9.28 -0.05
#